data_AF-X6CJT0-F1
#
_entry.id   AF-X6CJT0-F1
#
_cell.length_a   1.000
_cell.length_b   1.000
_cell.length_c   1.000
_cell.angle_alpha   90.00
_cell.angle_beta   90.00
_cell.angle_gamma   90.00
#
_symmetry.space_group_name_H-M   'P 1'
#
loop_
_entity.id
_entity.type
_entity.pdbx_description
1 polymer ?
#
loop_
_entity_poly.entity_id
_entity_poly.type
_entity_poly.pdbx_seq_one_letter_code
_entity_poly.pdbx_strand_id
1 'polypeptide(L)' 'FFGLDHARTTIAEWADDYNRARPHSALGYITPAAYAANLTATDDRLRNPDQLRRSPVAQPAPYGAKPAEALTAAG' A
#
# COMPACT_ATOMS: atom_id res chain seq x y z
N PHE A 1 0.36 -32.29 -13.32
CA PHE A 1 0.03 -30.85 -13.30
C PHE A 1 -0.69 -30.50 -14.58
N PHE A 2 -1.90 -29.97 -14.50
CA PHE A 2 -2.50 -29.24 -15.62
C PHE A 2 -1.65 -27.97 -15.80
N GLY A 3 -1.20 -27.66 -17.01
CA GLY A 3 -0.08 -26.75 -17.28
C GLY A 3 -0.22 -25.29 -16.80
N LEU A 4 0.63 -24.41 -17.32
CA LEU A 4 0.74 -23.02 -16.86
C LEU A 4 -0.60 -22.25 -16.91
N ASP A 5 -1.41 -22.49 -17.93
CA ASP A 5 -2.72 -21.83 -18.08
C ASP A 5 -3.67 -22.21 -16.95
N HIS A 6 -3.72 -23.49 -16.58
CA HIS A 6 -4.54 -23.93 -15.45
C HIS A 6 -4.06 -23.31 -14.14
N ALA A 7 -2.75 -23.26 -13.90
CA ALA A 7 -2.21 -22.61 -12.70
C ALA A 7 -2.58 -21.12 -12.63
N ARG A 8 -2.54 -20.40 -13.77
CA ARG A 8 -2.95 -18.99 -13.85
C ARG A 8 -4.42 -18.82 -13.53
N THR A 9 -5.28 -19.66 -14.10
CA THR A 9 -6.74 -19.63 -13.82
C THR A 9 -7.02 -19.90 -12.35
N THR A 10 -6.45 -20.96 -11.77
CA THR A 10 -6.70 -21.32 -10.37
C THR A 10 -6.25 -20.22 -9.41
N ILE A 11 -5.12 -19.56 -9.67
CA ILE A 11 -4.65 -18.43 -8.85
C ILE A 11 -5.59 -17.23 -9.00
N ALA A 12 -6.04 -16.92 -10.21
CA ALA A 12 -6.96 -15.81 -10.44
C ALA A 12 -8.30 -16.03 -9.73
N GLU A 13 -8.87 -17.24 -9.82
CA GLU A 13 -10.11 -17.61 -9.12
C GLU A 13 -9.95 -17.52 -7.61
N TRP A 14 -8.84 -18.04 -7.07
CA TRP A 14 -8.55 -17.96 -5.64
C TRP A 14 -8.41 -16.52 -5.16
N ALA A 15 -7.71 -15.68 -5.93
CA ALA A 15 -7.52 -14.28 -5.59
C ALA A 15 -8.86 -13.50 -5.59
N ASP A 16 -9.75 -13.77 -6.54
CA ASP A 16 -11.08 -13.13 -6.58
C ASP A 16 -11.91 -13.53 -5.36
N ASP A 17 -11.99 -14.84 -5.05
CA ASP A 17 -12.72 -15.36 -3.89
C ASP A 17 -12.21 -14.75 -2.57
N TYR A 18 -10.89 -14.73 -2.39
CA TYR A 18 -10.28 -14.14 -1.20
C TYR A 18 -10.60 -12.65 -1.08
N ASN A 19 -10.43 -11.88 -2.16
CA ASN A 19 -10.58 -10.44 -2.10
C ASN A 19 -12.04 -9.98 -1.97
N ARG A 20 -13.01 -10.76 -2.46
CA ARG A 20 -14.39 -10.30 -2.64
C ARG A 20 -15.43 -11.06 -1.84
N ALA A 21 -15.20 -12.34 -1.51
CA ALA A 21 -16.21 -13.17 -0.86
C ALA A 21 -15.92 -13.42 0.62
N ARG A 22 -14.66 -13.36 1.05
CA ARG A 22 -14.27 -13.76 2.42
C ARG A 22 -14.11 -12.55 3.36
N PRO A 23 -14.92 -12.46 4.43
CA PRO A 23 -14.68 -11.49 5.49
C PRO A 23 -13.50 -11.92 6.37
N HIS A 24 -12.67 -10.96 6.78
CA HIS A 24 -11.50 -11.25 7.63
C HIS A 24 -11.57 -10.52 8.97
N SER A 25 -11.28 -11.25 10.06
CA SER A 25 -11.35 -10.72 11.43
C SER A 25 -10.41 -9.53 11.66
N ALA A 26 -9.22 -9.55 11.06
CA ALA A 26 -8.26 -8.45 11.13
C ALA A 26 -8.77 -7.15 10.47
N LEU A 27 -9.75 -7.26 9.57
CA LEU A 27 -10.37 -6.12 8.87
C LEU A 27 -11.71 -5.74 9.50
N GLY A 28 -12.06 -6.28 10.67
CA GLY A 28 -13.37 -6.06 11.29
C GLY A 28 -14.50 -6.86 10.63
N TYR A 29 -14.19 -8.03 10.08
CA TYR A 29 -15.13 -8.91 9.36
C TYR A 29 -15.74 -8.27 8.12
N ILE A 30 -14.94 -7.50 7.38
CA ILE A 30 -15.26 -7.08 6.00
C ILE A 30 -14.28 -7.73 5.02
N THR A 31 -14.61 -7.69 3.73
CA THR A 31 -13.76 -8.25 2.68
C THR A 31 -12.57 -7.33 2.39
N PRO A 32 -11.43 -7.87 1.90
CA PRO A 32 -10.28 -7.04 1.53
C PRO A 32 -10.61 -5.91 0.57
N ALA A 33 -11.46 -6.17 -0.43
CA ALA A 33 -11.90 -5.16 -1.38
C ALA A 33 -12.72 -4.04 -0.71
N ALA A 34 -13.62 -4.39 0.22
CA ALA A 34 -14.39 -3.39 0.97
C ALA A 34 -13.49 -2.55 1.89
N TYR A 35 -12.50 -3.17 2.52
CA TYR A 35 -11.50 -2.45 3.31
C TYR A 35 -10.68 -1.48 2.46
N ALA A 36 -10.20 -1.92 1.29
CA ALA A 36 -9.42 -1.09 0.38
C ALA A 36 -10.22 0.11 -0.15
N ALA A 37 -11.52 -0.07 -0.44
CA ALA A 37 -12.39 1.03 -0.86
C ALA A 37 -12.52 2.16 0.18
N ASN A 38 -12.37 1.83 1.47
CA ASN A 38 -12.39 2.82 2.56
C ASN A 38 -11.05 3.56 2.72
N LEU A 39 -9.96 3.10 2.08
CA LEU A 39 -8.65 3.76 2.09
C LEU A 39 -8.58 4.87 1.02
N THR A 40 -9.59 5.73 0.92
CA THR A 40 -9.82 6.74 -0.14
C THR A 40 -8.57 7.55 -0.55
N ALA A 41 -7.57 7.70 0.33
CA ALA A 41 -6.27 8.33 0.01
C ALA A 41 -5.36 7.53 -0.94
N THR A 42 -5.58 6.23 -1.15
CA THR A 42 -4.79 5.37 -2.04
C THR A 42 -5.46 5.21 -3.40
N ASP A 43 -6.79 5.22 -3.48
CA ASP A 43 -7.52 5.06 -4.75
C ASP A 43 -7.27 6.26 -5.71
N ASP A 44 -7.36 7.49 -5.18
CA ASP A 44 -6.98 8.71 -5.91
C ASP A 44 -5.49 8.70 -6.33
N ARG A 45 -4.64 8.02 -5.55
CA ARG A 45 -3.19 7.91 -5.79
C ARG A 45 -2.84 6.83 -6.82
N LEU A 46 -3.60 5.74 -6.88
CA LEU A 46 -3.47 4.71 -7.90
C LEU A 46 -4.02 5.20 -9.24
N ARG A 47 -5.02 6.07 -9.22
CA ARG A 47 -5.56 6.76 -10.40
C ARG A 47 -4.59 7.79 -10.99
N ASN A 48 -3.62 8.27 -10.20
CA ASN A 48 -2.55 9.16 -10.64
C ASN A 48 -1.15 8.61 -10.23
N PRO A 49 -0.49 7.81 -11.08
CA PRO A 49 0.81 7.19 -10.76
C PRO A 49 1.93 8.19 -10.44
N ASP A 50 1.82 9.46 -10.85
CA ASP A 50 2.78 10.51 -10.49
C ASP A 50 2.72 10.88 -8.99
N GLN A 51 1.57 10.68 -8.34
CA GLN A 51 1.42 10.89 -6.89
C GLN A 51 2.12 9.80 -6.06
N LEU A 52 2.36 8.62 -6.64
CA LEU A 52 3.18 7.57 -6.04
C LEU A 52 4.67 7.90 -6.13
N ARG A 53 5.07 8.57 -7.23
CA ARG A 53 6.45 9.08 -7.42
C ARG A 53 6.77 10.22 -6.45
N ARG A 54 5.76 10.95 -6.02
CA ARG A 54 5.86 12.07 -5.09
C ARG A 54 5.42 11.65 -3.69
N SER A 55 6.11 10.68 -3.10
CA SER A 55 5.93 10.36 -1.68
C SER A 55 6.69 11.37 -0.82
N PRO A 56 6.03 12.28 -0.08
CA PRO A 56 6.72 13.09 0.92
C PRO A 56 6.79 12.23 2.17
N VAL A 57 7.73 11.28 2.21
CA VAL A 57 8.04 10.53 3.45
C VAL A 57 8.46 11.49 4.57
N ALA A 58 8.90 12.69 4.22
CA ALA A 58 8.96 13.83 5.12
C ALA A 58 8.17 15.00 4.50
N GLN A 59 7.36 15.68 5.31
CA GLN A 59 6.93 17.04 4.99
C GLN A 59 8.20 17.89 4.84
N PRO A 60 8.31 18.76 3.81
CA PRO A 60 9.44 19.69 3.75
C PRO A 60 9.45 20.48 5.07
N ALA A 61 10.64 20.57 5.68
CA ALA A 61 10.80 21.21 6.97
C ALA A 61 10.14 22.59 6.95
N PRO A 62 9.32 22.95 7.96
CA PRO A 62 8.76 24.28 8.03
C PRO A 62 9.91 25.30 8.00
N TYR A 63 9.71 26.36 7.22
CA TYR A 63 10.70 27.39 6.98
C TYR A 63 11.14 28.00 8.33
N GLY A 64 12.32 27.59 8.83
CA GLY A 64 12.85 28.05 10.12
C GLY A 64 13.57 27.00 10.99
N ALA A 65 13.56 25.71 10.64
CA ALA A 65 14.33 24.72 11.40
C ALA A 65 15.84 24.82 11.08
N LYS A 66 16.65 25.29 12.04
CA LYS A 66 18.12 25.29 11.92
C LYS A 66 18.64 23.84 12.08
N PRO A 67 19.57 23.36 11.24
CA PRO A 67 20.18 22.06 11.46
C PRO A 67 21.08 22.11 12.69
N ALA A 68 20.87 21.18 13.62
CA ALA A 68 21.74 20.96 14.76
C ALA A 68 23.10 20.40 14.26
N GLU A 69 24.19 21.04 14.68
CA GLU A 69 25.56 20.65 14.36
C GLU A 69 25.86 19.21 14.76
N ALA A 70 26.44 18.46 13.83
CA ALA A 70 26.92 17.10 14.04
C ALA A 70 28.10 17.10 15.04
N LEU A 71 27.99 16.31 16.09
CA LEU A 71 29.07 16.03 17.04
C LEU A 71 30.18 15.23 16.33
N THR A 72 31.34 15.86 16.12
CA THR A 72 32.56 15.21 15.64
C THR A 72 33.14 14.33 16.76
N ALA A 73 33.28 13.02 16.51
CA ALA A 73 33.99 12.11 17.39
C ALA A 73 35.50 12.45 17.42
N ALA A 74 36.06 12.63 18.62
CA ALA A 74 37.49 12.73 18.83
C ALA A 74 38.13 11.33 18.77
N GLY A 75 39.30 11.25 18.12
CA GLY A 75 40.16 10.07 18.09
C GLY A 75 40.99 9.89 19.35
#